data_AF-A0A1R1XJR9-F1
#
_entry.id   AF-A0A1R1XJR9-F1
#
_cell.length_a   1.000
_cell.length_b   1.000
_cell.length_c   1.000
_cell.angle_alpha   90.00
_cell.angle_beta   90.00
_cell.angle_gamma   90.00
#
_symmetry.space_group_name_H-M   'P 1'
#
loop_
_entity.id
_entity.type
_entity.pdbx_description
1 polymer ?
#
loop_
_entity_poly.entity_id
_entity_poly.type
_entity_poly.pdbx_seq_one_letter_code
_entity_poly.pdbx_strand_id
1 'polypeptide(L)'
;MEQSNTQAPMSQEQLIMLTEMVQQLFRERNREQEPEDPHVTTRIPVTDLTSYPALTEALPSIGEDFFRSPLTEEERKIAIHSCPRTSSMNYTPPPLNDTASSTVKKTDSTLYGIQLALAQATRPIGY
;
A
#
# COMPACT_ATOMS: atom_id res chain seq x y z
N MET A 1 -45.76 -12.10 -10.82
CA MET A 1 -45.87 -10.95 -9.90
C MET A 1 -44.66 -10.96 -8.99
N GLU A 2 -44.20 -9.75 -8.70
CA GLU A 2 -43.02 -9.34 -7.96
C GLU A 2 -43.01 -9.70 -6.45
N GLN A 3 -41.78 -9.65 -5.90
CA GLN A 3 -41.37 -9.07 -4.61
C GLN A 3 -41.19 -9.90 -3.32
N SER A 4 -39.89 -10.07 -2.99
CA SER A 4 -39.15 -9.50 -1.83
C SER A 4 -39.05 -10.25 -0.49
N ASN A 5 -37.98 -9.85 0.23
CA ASN A 5 -37.59 -10.11 1.64
C ASN A 5 -36.74 -11.37 1.91
N THR A 6 -35.60 -11.37 2.60
CA THR A 6 -34.87 -10.37 3.42
C THR A 6 -33.41 -10.87 3.54
N GLN A 7 -32.39 -10.06 3.28
CA GLN A 7 -30.98 -10.44 3.49
C GLN A 7 -30.51 -10.00 4.89
N ALA A 8 -29.83 -10.91 5.61
CA ALA A 8 -29.60 -10.86 7.06
C ALA A 8 -28.49 -9.87 7.53
N PRO A 9 -28.62 -9.28 8.73
CA PRO A 9 -27.73 -8.24 9.30
C PRO A 9 -26.36 -8.73 9.82
N MET A 10 -26.15 -10.04 9.97
CA MET A 10 -24.98 -10.64 10.63
C MET A 10 -23.62 -10.36 9.92
N SER A 11 -23.63 -10.08 8.61
CA SER A 11 -22.40 -9.79 7.86
C SER A 11 -21.86 -8.38 8.09
N GLN A 12 -22.70 -7.45 8.52
CA GLN A 12 -22.31 -6.04 8.69
C GLN A 12 -21.53 -5.82 9.99
N GLU A 13 -21.94 -6.48 11.07
CA GLU A 13 -21.27 -6.38 12.38
C GLU A 13 -19.83 -6.93 12.33
N GLN A 14 -19.59 -7.99 11.57
CA GLN A 14 -18.24 -8.57 11.40
C GLN A 14 -17.29 -7.63 10.64
N LEU A 15 -17.81 -6.89 9.66
CA LEU A 15 -17.03 -5.91 8.90
C LEU A 15 -16.67 -4.67 9.75
N ILE A 16 -17.56 -4.28 10.66
CA ILE A 16 -17.33 -3.17 11.58
C ILE A 16 -16.19 -3.52 12.55
N MET A 17 -16.23 -4.71 13.15
CA MET A 17 -15.13 -5.18 14.03
C MET A 17 -13.78 -5.24 13.31
N LEU A 18 -13.74 -5.75 12.08
CA LEU A 18 -12.50 -5.84 11.31
C LEU A 18 -11.89 -4.46 11.03
N THR A 19 -12.75 -3.47 10.78
CA THR A 19 -12.33 -2.11 10.49
C THR A 19 -11.69 -1.44 11.71
N GLU A 20 -12.24 -1.66 12.91
CA GLU A 20 -11.67 -1.13 14.16
C GLU A 20 -10.30 -1.72 14.47
N MET A 21 -10.12 -3.02 14.27
CA MET A 21 -8.83 -3.68 14.47
C MET A 21 -7.75 -3.14 13.52
N VAL A 22 -8.10 -2.89 12.25
CA VAL A 22 -7.20 -2.30 11.24
C VAL A 22 -6.83 -0.86 11.56
N GLN A 23 -7.73 -0.07 12.14
CA GLN A 23 -7.38 1.28 12.58
C GLN A 23 -6.45 1.28 13.79
N GLN A 24 -6.61 0.32 14.70
CA GLN A 24 -5.68 0.15 15.81
C GLN A 24 -4.30 -0.18 15.26
N LEU A 25 -4.18 -1.18 14.35
CA LEU A 25 -3.22 -1.28 13.23
C LEU A 25 -2.21 -0.13 13.11
N PHE A 26 -2.71 0.90 12.44
CA PHE A 26 -1.96 2.04 11.95
C PHE A 26 -1.47 2.99 13.04
N ARG A 27 -2.21 3.13 14.16
CA ARG A 27 -1.82 4.05 15.24
C ARG A 27 -0.51 3.63 15.91
N GLU A 28 -0.24 2.33 15.94
CA GLU A 28 0.90 1.76 16.63
C GLU A 28 2.19 1.79 15.81
N ARG A 29 2.06 1.67 14.48
CA ARG A 29 3.15 1.72 13.49
C ARG A 29 3.84 3.08 13.38
N ASN A 30 3.24 4.15 13.92
CA ASN A 30 3.72 5.52 13.79
C ASN A 30 4.60 6.01 14.96
N ARG A 31 4.84 5.20 16.00
CA ARG A 31 5.53 5.66 17.22
C ARG A 31 7.04 5.43 17.24
N GLU A 32 7.62 4.71 16.28
CA GLU A 32 9.05 4.38 16.23
C GLU A 32 9.67 4.88 14.92
N GLN A 33 10.34 6.04 14.93
CA GLN A 33 11.17 6.51 13.81
C GLN A 33 12.62 6.72 14.28
N GLU A 34 13.55 6.04 13.60
CA GLU A 34 15.01 6.17 13.73
C GLU A 34 15.52 7.51 13.14
N PRO A 35 16.72 7.98 13.51
CA PRO A 35 17.26 9.25 13.04
C PRO A 35 17.53 9.26 11.53
N GLU A 36 17.20 10.38 10.88
CA GLU A 36 17.29 10.58 9.43
C GLU A 36 18.74 10.60 8.90
N ASP A 37 18.91 10.11 7.66
CA ASP A 37 20.18 9.96 6.97
C ASP A 37 20.86 11.31 6.63
N PRO A 38 22.19 11.46 6.80
CA PRO A 38 22.92 12.73 6.60
C PRO A 38 22.91 13.30 5.18
N HIS A 39 22.54 12.53 4.16
CA HIS A 39 22.45 12.97 2.76
C HIS A 39 21.01 13.22 2.31
N VAL A 40 20.04 12.97 3.18
CA VAL A 40 18.64 13.31 2.96
C VAL A 40 18.38 14.66 3.62
N THR A 41 18.21 15.70 2.80
CA THR A 41 17.82 17.02 3.30
C THR A 41 16.31 17.17 3.17
N THR A 42 15.64 17.46 4.28
CA THR A 42 14.21 17.79 4.27
C THR A 42 14.00 19.06 3.44
N ARG A 43 13.20 18.96 2.38
CA ARG A 43 12.87 20.10 1.52
C ARG A 43 12.07 21.12 2.34
N ILE A 44 12.38 22.42 2.20
CA ILE A 44 11.58 23.49 2.82
C ILE A 44 10.12 23.30 2.41
N PRO A 45 9.13 23.36 3.34
CA PRO A 45 7.74 23.21 2.97
C PRO A 45 7.40 24.26 1.92
N VAL A 46 7.03 23.76 0.74
CA VAL A 46 6.53 24.58 -0.37
C VAL A 46 5.18 25.08 0.11
N THR A 47 5.01 26.39 0.28
CA THR A 47 3.72 26.99 0.61
C THR A 47 2.63 26.41 -0.28
N ASP A 48 1.62 25.78 0.33
CA ASP A 48 0.54 25.16 -0.42
C ASP A 48 -0.30 26.22 -1.13
N LEU A 49 -0.57 26.01 -2.42
CA LEU A 49 -1.51 26.82 -3.17
C LEU A 49 -2.93 26.40 -2.78
N THR A 50 -3.66 27.26 -2.09
CA THR A 50 -5.09 27.05 -1.84
C THR A 50 -5.85 27.08 -3.16
N SER A 51 -6.63 26.04 -3.45
CA SER A 51 -7.43 25.96 -4.67
C SER A 51 -8.46 27.09 -4.73
N TYR A 52 -8.63 27.69 -5.91
CA TYR A 52 -9.67 28.70 -6.13
C TYR A 52 -11.05 28.02 -6.13
N PRO A 53 -12.09 28.64 -5.53
CA PRO A 53 -13.44 28.05 -5.51
C PRO A 53 -13.99 27.72 -6.91
N ALA A 54 -13.74 28.59 -7.88
CA ALA A 54 -14.14 28.38 -9.28
C ALA A 54 -13.45 27.15 -9.92
N LEU A 55 -12.23 26.82 -9.48
CA LEU A 55 -11.47 25.68 -9.98
C LEU A 55 -12.02 24.36 -9.41
N THR A 56 -12.34 24.33 -8.12
CA THR A 56 -12.98 23.15 -7.50
C THR A 56 -14.40 22.91 -8.01
N GLU A 57 -15.11 23.98 -8.42
CA GLU A 57 -16.44 23.84 -9.04
C GLU A 57 -16.34 23.29 -10.47
N ALA A 58 -15.40 23.80 -11.28
CA ALA A 58 -15.19 23.32 -12.64
C ALA A 58 -14.58 21.92 -12.69
N LEU A 59 -13.74 21.56 -11.72
CA LEU A 59 -13.03 20.28 -11.63
C LEU A 59 -13.11 19.71 -10.20
N PRO A 60 -14.22 19.06 -9.83
CA PRO A 60 -14.42 18.52 -8.48
C PRO A 60 -13.37 17.48 -8.06
N SER A 61 -12.80 16.75 -9.01
CA SER A 61 -11.78 15.72 -8.76
C SER A 61 -10.37 16.28 -8.52
N ILE A 62 -10.18 17.61 -8.50
CA ILE A 62 -8.85 18.20 -8.32
C ILE A 62 -8.25 17.99 -6.91
N GLY A 63 -9.11 17.72 -5.92
CA GLY A 63 -8.70 17.29 -4.58
C GLY A 63 -8.49 15.79 -4.46
N GLU A 64 -8.85 15.02 -5.48
CA GLU A 64 -8.65 13.57 -5.52
C GLU A 64 -7.24 13.29 -6.04
N ASP A 65 -6.52 12.39 -5.37
CA ASP A 65 -5.13 12.05 -5.69
C ASP A 65 -5.05 11.43 -7.10
N PHE A 66 -4.61 12.24 -8.07
CA PHE A 66 -4.49 11.89 -9.49
C PHE A 66 -3.60 10.67 -9.75
N PHE A 67 -2.79 10.26 -8.76
CA PHE A 67 -1.80 9.19 -8.86
C PHE A 67 -2.24 7.86 -8.21
N ARG A 68 -3.49 7.74 -7.74
CA ARG A 68 -3.97 6.57 -6.98
C ARG A 68 -4.76 5.55 -7.79
N SER A 69 -4.28 5.16 -8.96
CA SER A 69 -4.51 3.78 -9.38
C SER A 69 -3.26 2.96 -9.06
N PRO A 70 -3.22 2.23 -7.92
CA PRO A 70 -2.16 1.29 -7.67
C PRO A 70 -2.33 0.17 -8.68
N LEU A 71 -1.56 0.20 -9.77
CA LEU A 71 -1.48 -0.91 -10.69
C LEU A 71 -1.24 -2.19 -9.89
N THR A 72 -2.00 -3.24 -10.18
CA THR A 72 -1.77 -4.58 -9.63
C THR A 72 -0.33 -5.03 -9.95
N GLU A 73 0.21 -6.01 -9.20
CA GLU A 73 1.58 -6.50 -9.43
C GLU A 73 1.81 -6.90 -10.91
N GLU A 74 0.84 -7.58 -11.50
CA GLU A 74 0.78 -7.92 -12.91
C GLU A 74 0.79 -6.69 -13.83
N GLU A 75 -0.07 -5.70 -13.59
CA GLU A 75 -0.11 -4.46 -14.39
C GLU A 75 1.18 -3.64 -14.26
N ARG A 76 1.77 -3.61 -13.06
CA ARG A 76 3.05 -2.96 -12.81
C ARG A 76 4.18 -3.67 -13.57
N LYS A 77 4.19 -5.00 -13.55
CA LYS A 77 5.16 -5.82 -14.29
C LYS A 77 5.03 -5.60 -15.80
N ILE A 78 3.80 -5.56 -16.32
CA ILE A 78 3.55 -5.26 -17.73
C ILE A 78 4.03 -3.84 -18.09
N ALA A 79 3.69 -2.84 -17.27
CA ALA A 79 4.10 -1.45 -17.50
C ALA A 79 5.63 -1.28 -17.51
N ILE A 80 6.34 -1.86 -16.52
CA ILE A 80 7.80 -1.81 -16.43
C ILE A 80 8.47 -2.47 -17.65
N HIS A 81 7.94 -3.60 -18.11
CA HIS A 81 8.49 -4.33 -19.25
C HIS A 81 8.01 -3.81 -20.61
N SER A 82 6.99 -2.95 -20.65
CA SER A 82 6.51 -2.31 -21.90
C SER A 82 7.47 -1.23 -22.41
N CYS A 83 8.25 -0.61 -21.52
CA CYS A 83 9.22 0.40 -21.91
C CYS A 83 10.44 -0.25 -22.57
N PRO A 84 10.81 0.16 -23.80
CA PRO A 84 12.00 -0.35 -24.47
C PRO A 84 13.26 0.01 -23.66
N ARG A 85 14.09 -0.99 -23.38
CA ARG A 85 15.37 -0.78 -22.74
C ARG A 85 16.28 0.05 -23.67
N THR A 86 16.81 1.15 -23.16
CA THR A 86 17.81 1.96 -23.88
C THR A 86 19.05 1.12 -24.18
N SER A 87 19.41 1.02 -25.45
CA SER A 87 20.52 0.20 -25.96
C SER A 87 21.91 0.72 -25.54
N SER A 88 22.00 2.00 -25.13
CA SER A 88 23.23 2.63 -24.63
C SER A 88 23.49 2.35 -23.14
N MET A 89 22.53 1.78 -22.43
CA MET A 89 22.65 1.55 -20.99
C MET A 89 23.32 0.21 -20.69
N ASN A 90 24.59 0.26 -20.27
CA ASN A 90 25.34 -0.88 -19.71
C ASN A 90 24.86 -1.21 -18.29
N TYR A 91 23.56 -1.53 -18.16
CA TYR A 91 22.98 -1.94 -16.89
C TYR A 91 22.36 -3.32 -17.02
N THR A 92 23.02 -4.36 -16.52
CA THR A 92 22.39 -5.67 -16.43
C THR A 92 21.60 -5.71 -15.12
N PRO A 93 20.25 -5.63 -15.15
CA PRO A 93 19.48 -5.74 -13.92
C PRO A 93 19.78 -7.08 -13.28
N PRO A 94 19.87 -7.13 -11.93
CA PRO A 94 20.03 -8.39 -11.24
C PRO A 94 18.91 -9.34 -11.64
N PRO A 95 19.19 -10.66 -11.79
CA PRO A 95 18.16 -11.63 -12.11
C PRO A 95 17.06 -11.54 -11.06
N LEU A 96 15.80 -11.40 -11.50
CA LEU A 96 14.67 -11.58 -10.59
C LEU A 96 14.82 -12.96 -9.94
N ASN A 97 14.44 -13.08 -8.67
CA ASN A 97 14.48 -14.33 -7.88
C ASN A 97 13.50 -15.42 -8.40
N ASP A 98 13.25 -15.44 -9.71
CA ASP A 98 12.42 -16.42 -10.41
C ASP A 98 13.02 -17.83 -10.30
N THR A 99 14.34 -17.95 -10.15
CA THR A 99 15.09 -19.22 -10.03
C THR A 99 15.13 -19.79 -8.60
N ALA A 100 14.60 -19.10 -7.59
CA ALA A 100 14.53 -19.69 -6.26
C ALA A 100 13.66 -20.97 -6.31
N SER A 101 14.25 -22.11 -5.92
CA SER A 101 13.57 -23.41 -5.92
C SER A 101 12.24 -23.31 -5.17
N SER A 102 11.23 -24.08 -5.58
CA SER A 102 9.91 -24.10 -4.93
C SER A 102 10.02 -24.39 -3.42
N THR A 103 11.02 -25.17 -3.02
CA THR A 103 11.37 -25.40 -1.62
C THR A 103 11.80 -24.11 -0.92
N VAL A 104 12.72 -23.34 -1.52
CA VAL A 104 13.21 -22.06 -0.97
C VAL A 104 12.07 -21.07 -0.82
N LYS A 105 11.20 -20.93 -1.84
CA LYS A 105 10.03 -20.05 -1.78
C LYS A 105 9.04 -20.45 -0.68
N LYS A 106 8.83 -21.76 -0.44
CA LYS A 106 7.98 -22.26 0.65
C LYS A 106 8.58 -21.96 2.02
N THR A 107 9.88 -22.18 2.21
CA THR A 107 10.56 -21.87 3.48
C THR A 107 10.51 -20.37 3.76
N ASP A 108 10.76 -19.55 2.74
CA ASP A 108 10.74 -18.09 2.85
C ASP A 108 9.33 -17.56 3.17
N SER A 109 8.30 -18.09 2.50
CA SER A 109 6.91 -17.79 2.80
C SER A 109 6.50 -18.22 4.22
N THR A 110 7.02 -19.35 4.70
CA THR A 110 6.81 -19.83 6.08
C THR A 110 7.48 -18.90 7.09
N LEU A 111 8.73 -18.51 6.85
CA LEU A 111 9.47 -17.56 7.69
C LEU A 111 8.78 -16.19 7.71
N TYR A 112 8.31 -15.71 6.57
CA TYR A 112 7.53 -14.48 6.47
C TYR A 112 6.22 -14.57 7.28
N GLY A 113 5.52 -15.71 7.22
CA GLY A 113 4.33 -15.97 8.03
C GLY A 113 4.62 -15.98 9.53
N ILE A 114 5.75 -16.57 9.96
CA ILE A 114 6.19 -16.56 11.37
C ILE A 114 6.54 -15.14 11.81
N GLN A 115 7.28 -14.40 10.99
CA GLN A 115 7.61 -13.00 11.27
C GLN A 115 6.34 -12.15 11.39
N LEU A 116 5.37 -12.35 10.51
CA LEU A 116 4.10 -11.65 10.56
C LEU A 116 3.33 -12.02 11.83
N ALA A 117 3.22 -13.31 12.18
CA ALA A 117 2.54 -13.74 13.40
C ALA A 117 3.21 -13.20 14.67
N LEU A 118 4.55 -13.19 14.71
CA LEU A 118 5.31 -12.59 15.80
C LEU A 118 5.08 -11.08 15.87
N ALA A 119 5.19 -10.37 14.74
CA ALA A 119 4.95 -8.94 14.67
C ALA A 119 3.52 -8.57 15.09
N GLN A 120 2.54 -9.44 14.84
CA GLN A 120 1.16 -9.28 15.32
C GLN A 120 1.03 -9.58 16.82
N ALA A 121 1.72 -10.60 17.34
CA ALA A 121 1.66 -11.00 18.74
C ALA A 121 2.43 -10.04 19.67
N THR A 122 3.52 -9.44 19.17
CA THR A 122 4.33 -8.46 19.89
C THR A 122 3.90 -7.03 19.61
N ARG A 123 2.86 -6.87 18.78
CA ARG A 123 2.26 -5.58 18.56
C ARG A 123 1.74 -5.07 19.90
N PRO A 124 2.15 -3.88 20.37
CA PRO A 124 1.64 -3.35 21.62
C PRO A 124 0.11 -3.26 21.54
N ILE A 125 -0.58 -3.21 22.67
CA ILE A 125 -2.01 -2.91 22.67
C ILE A 125 -2.07 -1.45 23.06
N GLY A 126 -2.06 -0.57 22.06
CA GLY A 126 -2.18 0.86 22.26
C GLY A 126 -3.38 1.17 23.17
N TYR A 127 -3.10 1.80 24.31
CA TYR A 127 -4.06 2.44 25.23
C TYR A 127 -5.02 3.39 24.49
#